data_AF-A0A8T4S5D7-F1
#
_entry.id   AF-A0A8T4S5D7-F1
#
_cell.length_a   1.000
_cell.length_b   1.000
_cell.length_c   1.000
_cell.angle_alpha   90.00
_cell.angle_beta   90.00
_cell.angle_gamma   90.00
#
_symmetry.space_group_name_H-M   'P 1'
#
loop_
_entity.id
_entity.type
_entity.pdbx_description
1 polymer ?
#
loop_
_entity_poly.entity_id
_entity_poly.type
_entity_poly.pdbx_seq_one_letter_code
_entity_poly.pdbx_strand_id
1 'polypeptide(L)'
;MEDKKQYKGIKDQKNNVPNKEIPPELKEKFEQIKKKLDTFKERILKNFEDYIIGIALLPPKKFIEQRFSRKDFNANEQKEIESNTKKENPNEINIFVLVDDSDSKKMSKFELRDKLSKIIEKTAKEVDENLLTDVMILSELKENCYDGKYDVLQLIAMSAPVYDPKEMLGAIKISEVHKSMVLKKFDKYIVSYVAAGSLFRGDKKSNDIDVYIVVDDTDVKRMSRFELKDKLRAIIISQGFEAKSLTGVNKDFHIQTYILTDFWDSVKDANPVIFTFLRDGVPLYDRGVFTPWRLLLKMGRIKPSPEAIDLQMDIGDKLLERVKGKLISVVAEDLYYAVLNPAQAILMAYGVNPPTPLETISLLREIFVKKEKLLEEKYVKILEDIRDYYKKIEHQKIKEIEGKEVDRLLKDTKDFLERIKKLFKEIEKKKENESIKDIHNACVAITKDMFSIFNIENNENIESELKKLSEKGEIPIKYYEIFKRVNNLKKQKLSKIEGEKIKREAREYIKVMMELVQRRQNFNLEGAKLRIKYAGNKLGEIYLFKDSIYIIKDISDKENIESGKLIDGTILDLKKSSLKELEEHAIKNPDHKRVTINNLLYNNMRDLFGPDLEIIV
;
A
#
# COMPACT_ATOMS: atom_id res chain seq x y z
N MET A 1 6.83 3.16 15.13
CA MET A 1 6.80 2.15 14.04
C MET A 1 5.76 2.59 13.04
N GLU A 2 6.07 3.64 12.29
CA GLU A 2 5.32 4.22 11.18
C GLU A 2 6.28 5.30 10.71
N ASP A 3 7.04 5.02 9.63
CA ASP A 3 7.86 5.98 8.84
C ASP A 3 8.85 5.25 7.91
N LYS A 4 8.42 4.13 7.30
CA LYS A 4 9.24 3.37 6.31
C LYS A 4 8.63 3.31 4.91
N LYS A 5 7.71 4.20 4.55
CA LYS A 5 7.10 4.20 3.21
C LYS A 5 6.92 5.60 2.64
N GLN A 6 8.02 6.15 2.15
CA GLN A 6 8.18 7.20 1.14
C GLN A 6 9.67 7.52 1.21
N TYR A 7 10.54 7.25 0.23
CA TYR A 7 10.51 7.69 -1.15
C TYR A 7 11.44 6.78 -1.97
N LYS A 8 10.89 6.10 -2.99
CA LYS A 8 11.67 5.56 -4.11
C LYS A 8 11.71 6.63 -5.19
N GLY A 9 12.90 7.11 -5.54
CA GLY A 9 13.11 7.83 -6.80
C GLY A 9 13.89 9.14 -6.67
N ILE A 10 15.21 9.05 -6.51
CA ILE A 10 16.13 10.01 -7.12
C ILE A 10 17.23 9.19 -7.77
N LYS A 11 17.26 9.21 -9.11
CA LYS A 11 18.28 8.56 -9.93
C LYS A 11 19.63 9.24 -9.73
N ASP A 12 20.67 8.43 -9.75
CA ASP A 12 22.09 8.81 -9.79
C ASP A 12 22.35 9.99 -10.73
N GLN A 13 22.57 11.17 -10.18
CA GLN A 13 23.36 12.20 -10.84
C GLN A 13 24.81 12.01 -10.41
N LYS A 14 25.60 11.38 -11.29
CA LYS A 14 27.06 11.37 -11.22
C LYS A 14 27.54 12.81 -11.17
N ASN A 15 28.00 13.25 -10.00
CA ASN A 15 28.70 14.52 -9.85
C ASN A 15 30.03 14.45 -10.60
N ASN A 16 30.12 15.20 -11.70
CA ASN A 16 31.37 15.60 -12.34
C ASN A 16 32.12 16.55 -11.39
N VAL A 17 32.97 15.98 -10.53
CA VAL A 17 34.07 16.73 -9.93
C VAL A 17 35.21 16.69 -10.96
N PRO A 18 35.78 17.83 -11.40
CA PRO A 18 36.92 17.82 -12.31
C PRO A 18 38.08 17.08 -11.63
N ASN A 19 38.42 15.92 -12.19
CA ASN A 19 39.52 15.07 -11.77
C ASN A 19 40.83 15.81 -12.08
N LYS A 20 41.29 16.67 -11.16
CA LYS A 20 42.67 17.18 -11.21
C LYS A 20 43.57 15.98 -10.93
N GLU A 21 44.16 15.42 -11.97
CA GLU A 21 45.15 14.36 -11.85
C GLU A 21 46.29 14.84 -10.93
N ILE A 22 46.44 14.12 -9.81
CA ILE A 22 47.50 14.38 -8.84
C ILE A 22 48.86 14.13 -9.54
N PRO A 23 49.81 15.08 -9.50
CA PRO A 23 51.15 14.92 -10.06
C PRO A 23 51.82 13.59 -9.64
N PRO A 24 52.56 12.90 -10.53
CA PRO A 24 53.19 11.61 -10.25
C PRO A 24 54.08 11.63 -9.00
N GLU A 25 54.88 12.68 -8.81
CA GLU A 25 55.76 12.86 -7.64
C GLU A 25 54.99 12.92 -6.31
N LEU A 26 53.78 13.50 -6.32
CA LEU A 26 52.93 13.55 -5.14
C LEU A 26 52.33 12.18 -4.84
N LYS A 27 51.96 11.41 -5.87
CA LYS A 27 51.46 10.04 -5.69
C LYS A 27 52.50 9.13 -5.02
N GLU A 28 53.75 9.18 -5.48
CA GLU A 28 54.84 8.39 -4.89
C GLU A 28 55.10 8.77 -3.42
N LYS A 29 55.10 10.08 -3.09
CA LYS A 29 55.22 10.54 -1.71
C LYS A 29 54.07 10.07 -0.83
N PHE A 30 52.83 10.11 -1.33
CA PHE A 30 51.67 9.59 -0.59
C PHE A 30 51.75 8.09 -0.35
N GLU A 31 52.23 7.30 -1.31
CA GLU A 31 52.42 5.86 -1.13
C GLU A 31 53.50 5.53 -0.08
N GLN A 32 54.60 6.29 -0.05
CA GLN A 32 55.63 6.13 0.98
C GLN A 32 55.10 6.47 2.37
N ILE A 33 54.37 7.57 2.51
CA ILE A 33 53.72 7.96 3.78
C ILE A 33 52.73 6.87 4.22
N LYS A 34 51.92 6.36 3.29
CA LYS A 34 50.95 5.30 3.57
C LYS A 34 51.61 4.03 4.11
N LYS A 35 52.70 3.56 3.50
CA LYS A 35 53.45 2.37 3.97
C LYS A 35 53.98 2.56 5.39
N LYS A 36 54.52 3.75 5.71
CA LYS A 36 55.00 4.08 7.06
C LYS A 36 53.85 4.08 8.08
N LEU A 37 52.72 4.70 7.73
CA LEU A 37 51.53 4.75 8.57
C LEU A 37 50.92 3.38 8.81
N ASP A 38 50.87 2.52 7.79
CA ASP A 38 50.37 1.14 7.91
C ASP A 38 51.26 0.31 8.85
N THR A 39 52.58 0.43 8.73
CA THR A 39 53.54 -0.25 9.63
C THR A 39 53.40 0.24 11.08
N PHE A 40 53.27 1.56 11.27
CA PHE A 40 53.04 2.15 12.58
C PHE A 40 51.72 1.68 13.21
N LYS A 41 50.62 1.73 12.44
CA LYS A 41 49.30 1.23 12.84
C LYS A 41 49.38 -0.23 13.29
N GLU A 42 49.98 -1.13 12.51
CA GLU A 42 50.09 -2.55 12.85
C GLU A 42 50.87 -2.78 14.15
N ARG A 43 51.97 -2.06 14.38
CA ARG A 43 52.76 -2.17 15.62
C ARG A 43 52.00 -1.69 16.85
N ILE A 44 51.25 -0.59 16.74
CA ILE A 44 50.45 -0.06 17.84
C ILE A 44 49.28 -1.00 18.16
N LEU A 45 48.56 -1.46 17.14
CA LEU A 45 47.40 -2.34 17.34
C LEU A 45 47.80 -3.66 17.99
N LYS A 46 48.96 -4.24 17.66
CA LYS A 46 49.45 -5.47 18.32
C LYS A 46 49.48 -5.39 19.84
N ASN A 47 49.72 -4.21 20.40
CA ASN A 47 49.85 -4.00 21.86
C ASN A 47 48.62 -3.34 22.48
N PHE A 48 47.80 -2.61 21.70
CA PHE A 48 46.76 -1.71 22.22
C PHE A 48 45.44 -1.73 21.43
N GLU A 49 45.17 -2.74 20.61
CA GLU A 49 43.97 -2.81 19.75
C GLU A 49 42.67 -2.42 20.46
N ASP A 50 42.43 -2.96 21.65
CA ASP A 50 41.22 -2.70 22.43
C ASP A 50 41.07 -1.25 22.92
N TYR A 51 42.18 -0.50 22.99
CA TYR A 51 42.22 0.85 23.52
C TYR A 51 42.30 1.92 22.42
N ILE A 52 42.80 1.61 21.22
CA ILE A 52 42.89 2.61 20.16
C ILE A 52 41.51 2.85 19.53
N ILE A 53 40.97 4.05 19.72
CA ILE A 53 39.70 4.47 19.09
C ILE A 53 39.94 4.85 17.63
N GLY A 54 41.03 5.57 17.36
CA GLY A 54 41.38 5.96 16.01
C GLY A 54 42.79 6.52 15.86
N ILE A 55 43.33 6.40 14.65
CA ILE A 55 44.61 6.94 14.21
C ILE A 55 44.33 7.78 12.96
N ALA A 56 44.85 9.01 12.92
CA ALA A 56 44.70 9.89 11.78
C ALA A 56 46.01 10.57 11.39
N LEU A 57 46.18 10.82 10.10
CA LEU A 57 47.22 11.70 9.57
C LEU A 57 46.73 13.14 9.67
N LEU A 58 47.40 13.95 10.48
CA LEU A 58 47.12 15.36 10.62
C LEU A 58 47.67 16.15 9.41
N PRO A 59 47.05 17.29 9.07
CA PRO A 59 47.61 18.19 8.08
C PRO A 59 48.97 18.76 8.53
N PRO A 60 49.82 19.24 7.60
CA PRO A 60 51.10 19.88 7.93
C PRO A 60 50.92 21.08 8.87
N LYS A 61 51.83 21.29 9.83
CA LYS A 61 51.76 22.37 10.82
C LYS A 61 51.62 23.76 10.20
N LYS A 62 52.37 24.09 9.15
CA LYS A 62 52.18 25.34 8.38
C LYS A 62 50.74 25.54 7.90
N PHE A 63 50.05 24.48 7.49
CA PHE A 63 48.66 24.56 7.06
C PHE A 63 47.71 24.80 8.24
N ILE A 64 48.02 24.24 9.41
CA ILE A 64 47.32 24.50 10.67
C ILE A 64 47.53 25.96 11.07
N GLU A 65 48.77 26.42 11.22
CA GLU A 65 49.12 27.80 11.62
C GLU A 65 48.48 28.87 10.71
N GLN A 66 48.52 28.68 9.39
CA GLN A 66 47.88 29.62 8.46
C GLN A 66 46.35 29.71 8.61
N ARG A 67 45.69 28.64 9.08
CA ARG A 67 44.24 28.59 9.25
C ARG A 67 43.79 29.08 10.64
N PHE A 68 44.53 28.76 11.68
CA PHE A 68 44.17 29.05 13.07
C PHE A 68 44.76 30.38 13.59
N SER A 69 45.92 30.83 13.10
CA SER A 69 46.56 32.08 13.56
C SER A 69 45.93 33.37 13.02
N ARG A 70 44.88 33.29 12.19
CA ARG A 70 44.29 34.46 11.51
C ARG A 70 43.18 35.20 12.26
N LYS A 71 42.74 34.73 13.44
CA LYS A 71 41.54 35.32 14.08
C LYS A 71 41.73 36.07 15.39
N ASP A 72 42.83 35.90 16.14
CA ASP A 72 42.88 36.43 17.52
C ASP A 72 44.16 37.18 17.94
N PHE A 73 45.11 37.48 17.05
CA PHE A 73 46.38 38.15 17.44
C PHE A 73 46.56 39.54 16.83
N ASN A 74 47.09 40.47 17.62
CA ASN A 74 47.45 41.82 17.17
C ASN A 74 48.75 41.79 16.33
N ALA A 75 48.96 42.81 15.48
CA ALA A 75 50.06 42.87 14.50
C ALA A 75 51.49 42.74 15.10
N ASN A 76 51.66 42.98 16.40
CA ASN A 76 52.95 42.81 17.09
C ASN A 76 53.20 41.36 17.54
N GLU A 77 52.16 40.62 17.94
CA GLU A 77 52.26 39.19 18.29
C GLU A 77 52.48 38.33 17.03
N GLN A 78 51.94 38.76 15.89
CA GLN A 78 52.19 38.15 14.58
C GLN A 78 53.68 38.18 14.19
N LYS A 79 54.39 39.29 14.48
CA LYS A 79 55.82 39.42 14.18
C LYS A 79 56.69 38.55 15.09
N GLU A 80 56.29 38.34 16.34
CA GLU A 80 56.98 37.41 17.24
C GLU A 80 56.79 35.95 16.82
N ILE A 81 55.58 35.56 16.40
CA ILE A 81 55.29 34.21 15.88
C ILE A 81 56.09 33.92 14.60
N GLU A 82 56.13 34.87 13.65
CA GLU A 82 56.93 34.74 12.42
C GLU A 82 58.45 34.66 12.69
N SER A 83 58.93 35.32 13.74
CA SER A 83 60.35 35.30 14.13
C SER A 83 60.78 34.03 14.89
N ASN A 84 59.84 33.34 15.55
CA ASN A 84 60.09 32.12 16.36
C ASN A 84 59.74 30.80 15.66
N THR A 85 59.16 30.82 14.45
CA THR A 85 58.98 29.61 13.64
C THR A 85 60.33 29.05 13.21
N LYS A 86 60.83 28.05 13.97
CA LYS A 86 61.96 27.19 13.56
C LYS A 86 61.70 26.69 12.13
N LYS A 87 62.73 26.69 11.28
CA LYS A 87 62.70 26.07 9.94
C LYS A 87 62.28 24.60 10.09
N GLU A 88 61.00 24.32 9.84
CA GLU A 88 60.45 22.97 9.92
C GLU A 88 61.01 22.06 8.82
N ASN A 89 61.24 20.80 9.16
CA ASN A 89 61.62 19.77 8.20
C ASN A 89 60.40 19.39 7.35
N PRO A 90 60.43 19.59 6.01
CA PRO A 90 59.29 19.30 5.12
C PRO A 90 58.92 17.80 5.06
N ASN A 91 59.70 16.94 5.69
CA ASN A 91 59.45 15.49 5.77
C ASN A 91 58.71 15.05 7.05
N GLU A 92 58.37 15.96 7.97
CA GLU A 92 57.61 15.62 9.19
C GLU A 92 56.18 15.14 8.88
N ILE A 93 55.78 14.03 9.49
CA ILE A 93 54.47 13.41 9.35
C ILE A 93 53.79 13.44 10.73
N ASN A 94 52.78 14.28 10.88
CA ASN A 94 52.05 14.43 12.13
C ASN A 94 50.90 13.42 12.21
N ILE A 95 50.88 12.61 13.26
CA ILE A 95 49.89 11.54 13.48
C ILE A 95 49.12 11.85 14.75
N PHE A 96 47.80 11.82 14.68
CA PHE A 96 46.93 11.88 15.86
C PHE A 96 46.48 10.48 16.26
N VAL A 97 46.54 10.16 17.54
CA VAL A 97 46.07 8.89 18.11
C VAL A 97 45.08 9.17 19.24
N LEU A 98 43.83 8.74 19.05
CA LEU A 98 42.78 8.81 20.04
C LEU A 98 42.66 7.48 20.79
N VAL A 99 42.76 7.53 22.12
CA VAL A 99 42.77 6.34 22.98
C VAL A 99 41.56 6.33 23.94
N ASP A 100 40.96 5.17 24.13
CA ASP A 100 39.89 4.90 25.07
C ASP A 100 40.45 4.75 26.49
N ASP A 101 40.00 5.60 27.40
CA ASP A 101 40.38 5.55 28.82
C ASP A 101 39.26 5.07 29.74
N SER A 102 38.15 4.56 29.19
CA SER A 102 36.93 4.23 29.95
C SER A 102 37.14 3.17 31.03
N ASP A 103 38.02 2.20 30.80
CA ASP A 103 38.29 1.09 31.74
C ASP A 103 39.46 1.38 32.71
N SER A 104 40.16 2.51 32.54
CA SER A 104 41.33 2.85 33.37
C SER A 104 40.92 3.42 34.73
N LYS A 105 41.03 2.59 35.77
CA LYS A 105 40.81 2.99 37.18
C LYS A 105 42.07 2.97 38.05
N LYS A 106 43.19 2.46 37.51
CA LYS A 106 44.40 2.12 38.29
C LYS A 106 45.39 3.29 38.45
N MET A 107 45.29 4.32 37.61
CA MET A 107 46.16 5.50 37.66
C MET A 107 45.39 6.74 37.21
N SER A 108 45.93 7.93 37.45
CA SER A 108 45.29 9.17 36.99
C SER A 108 45.27 9.25 35.46
N LYS A 109 44.31 10.00 34.91
CA LYS A 109 44.18 10.20 33.46
C LYS A 109 45.42 10.84 32.84
N PHE A 110 46.06 11.76 33.57
CA PHE A 110 47.29 12.41 33.14
C PHE A 110 48.47 11.43 33.06
N GLU A 111 48.65 10.59 34.08
CA GLU A 111 49.70 9.55 34.06
C GLU A 111 49.48 8.51 32.97
N LEU A 112 48.21 8.13 32.72
CA LEU A 112 47.85 7.23 31.64
C LEU A 112 48.26 7.83 30.28
N ARG A 113 47.87 9.09 30.03
CA ARG A 113 48.23 9.81 28.82
C ARG A 113 49.74 9.84 28.62
N ASP A 114 50.50 10.30 29.60
CA ASP A 114 51.97 10.43 29.49
C ASP A 114 52.67 9.09 29.20
N LYS A 115 52.23 8.00 29.85
CA LYS A 115 52.74 6.65 29.57
C LYS A 115 52.41 6.20 28.14
N LEU A 116 51.17 6.37 27.71
CA LEU A 116 50.75 6.01 26.35
C LEU A 116 51.49 6.84 25.30
N SER A 117 51.59 8.15 25.51
CA SER A 117 52.36 9.06 24.63
C SER A 117 53.80 8.58 24.47
N LYS A 118 54.50 8.26 25.56
CA LYS A 118 55.90 7.77 25.51
C LYS A 118 56.03 6.44 24.74
N ILE A 119 55.11 5.51 24.96
CA ILE A 119 55.12 4.20 24.28
C ILE A 119 54.87 4.40 22.78
N ILE A 120 53.84 5.17 22.43
CA ILE A 120 53.44 5.43 21.05
C ILE A 120 54.53 6.21 20.31
N GLU A 121 55.13 7.22 20.94
CA GLU A 121 56.23 8.01 20.38
C GLU A 121 57.47 7.14 20.13
N LYS A 122 57.81 6.24 21.06
CA LYS A 122 58.90 5.29 20.87
C LYS A 122 58.62 4.37 19.68
N THR A 123 57.40 3.81 19.58
CA THR A 123 57.01 2.97 18.44
C THR A 123 57.05 3.74 17.12
N ALA A 124 56.67 5.02 17.11
CA ALA A 124 56.75 5.87 15.93
C ALA A 124 58.20 6.07 15.46
N LYS A 125 59.11 6.42 16.39
CA LYS A 125 60.55 6.59 16.12
C LYS A 125 61.22 5.32 15.62
N GLU A 126 60.79 4.14 16.10
CA GLU A 126 61.26 2.83 15.59
C GLU A 126 60.77 2.51 14.17
N VAL A 127 59.77 3.24 13.65
CA VAL A 127 59.28 3.09 12.27
C VAL A 127 59.95 4.12 11.37
N ASP A 128 59.95 5.40 11.75
CA ASP A 128 60.65 6.48 11.04
C ASP A 128 60.79 7.71 11.98
N GLU A 129 61.98 8.32 12.02
CA GLU A 129 62.28 9.47 12.89
C GLU A 129 61.43 10.72 12.59
N ASN A 130 60.83 10.81 11.39
CA ASN A 130 59.97 11.92 11.01
C ASN A 130 58.50 11.74 11.41
N LEU A 131 58.12 10.61 12.03
CA LEU A 131 56.77 10.42 12.57
C LEU A 131 56.64 11.13 13.93
N LEU A 132 55.77 12.14 13.97
CA LEU A 132 55.45 12.87 15.19
C LEU A 132 54.04 12.51 15.64
N THR A 133 53.92 11.96 16.84
CA THR A 133 52.62 11.50 17.36
C THR A 133 52.05 12.45 18.41
N ASP A 134 50.80 12.84 18.22
CA ASP A 134 49.98 13.51 19.21
C ASP A 134 48.95 12.52 19.75
N VAL A 135 48.97 12.27 21.06
CA VAL A 135 48.16 11.24 21.72
C VAL A 135 47.19 11.91 22.66
N MET A 136 45.90 11.67 22.45
CA MET A 136 44.83 12.20 23.29
C MET A 136 43.94 11.07 23.78
N ILE A 137 43.51 11.16 25.04
CA ILE A 137 42.53 10.23 25.61
C ILE A 137 41.10 10.76 25.41
N LEU A 138 40.12 9.87 25.28
CA LEU A 138 38.72 10.23 25.01
C LEU A 138 38.15 11.20 26.04
N SER A 139 38.47 11.00 27.33
CA SER A 139 38.04 11.92 28.39
C SER A 139 38.61 13.32 28.23
N GLU A 140 39.87 13.47 27.80
CA GLU A 140 40.50 14.78 27.57
C GLU A 140 39.84 15.50 26.39
N LEU A 141 39.53 14.77 25.31
CA LEU A 141 38.77 15.31 24.18
C LEU A 141 37.41 15.86 24.64
N LYS A 142 36.71 15.13 25.53
CA LYS A 142 35.43 15.56 26.09
C LYS A 142 35.57 16.78 27.00
N GLU A 143 36.58 16.83 27.86
CA GLU A 143 36.84 17.99 28.72
C GLU A 143 37.15 19.24 27.89
N ASN A 144 37.94 19.12 26.81
CA ASN A 144 38.15 20.22 25.87
C ASN A 144 36.84 20.74 25.28
N CYS A 145 35.90 19.85 24.95
CA CYS A 145 34.57 20.23 24.48
C CYS A 145 33.76 20.97 25.57
N TYR A 146 33.79 20.49 26.83
CA TYR A 146 33.09 21.16 27.94
C TYR A 146 33.67 22.54 28.26
N ASP A 147 34.98 22.69 28.10
CA ASP A 147 35.73 23.95 28.28
C ASP A 147 35.57 24.94 27.11
N GLY A 148 34.90 24.55 26.03
CA GLY A 148 34.74 25.38 24.83
C GLY A 148 35.98 25.42 23.91
N LYS A 149 36.94 24.52 24.10
CA LYS A 149 38.17 24.40 23.29
C LYS A 149 37.93 23.47 22.09
N TYR A 150 37.35 24.02 21.03
CA TYR A 150 36.91 23.24 19.86
C TYR A 150 37.96 23.06 18.75
N ASP A 151 39.16 23.65 18.87
CA ASP A 151 40.18 23.60 17.81
C ASP A 151 40.63 22.17 17.48
N VAL A 152 40.68 21.31 18.50
CA VAL A 152 40.99 19.88 18.32
C VAL A 152 39.97 19.17 17.43
N LEU A 153 38.68 19.53 17.50
CA LEU A 153 37.63 18.93 16.65
C LEU A 153 37.82 19.34 15.19
N GLN A 154 38.17 20.61 14.95
CA GLN A 154 38.48 21.11 13.61
C GLN A 154 39.69 20.41 13.02
N LEU A 155 40.74 20.22 13.83
CA LEU A 155 41.94 19.50 13.44
C LEU A 155 41.64 18.04 13.07
N ILE A 156 40.85 17.34 13.89
CA ILE A 156 40.39 15.96 13.61
C ILE A 156 39.55 15.92 12.33
N ALA A 157 38.64 16.87 12.12
CA ALA A 157 37.80 16.92 10.92
C ALA A 157 38.59 17.13 9.62
N MET A 158 39.73 17.84 9.71
CA MET A 158 40.66 18.06 8.60
C MET A 158 41.63 16.91 8.36
N SER A 159 41.75 15.99 9.33
CA SER A 159 42.67 14.86 9.25
C SER A 159 42.19 13.77 8.28
N ALA A 160 43.14 12.95 7.82
CA ALA A 160 42.85 11.74 7.05
C ALA A 160 42.86 10.52 7.99
N PRO A 161 41.72 9.84 8.24
CA PRO A 161 41.70 8.68 9.11
C PRO A 161 42.50 7.53 8.49
N VAL A 162 43.38 6.93 9.30
CA VAL A 162 44.21 5.75 8.97
C VAL A 162 43.60 4.49 9.58
N TYR A 163 43.05 4.61 10.80
CA TYR A 163 42.34 3.56 11.51
C TYR A 163 41.19 4.20 12.28
N ASP A 164 39.96 3.73 12.08
CA ASP A 164 38.76 4.28 12.76
C ASP A 164 37.65 3.21 12.83
N PRO A 165 37.88 2.09 13.52
CA PRO A 165 36.96 0.94 13.53
C PRO A 165 35.57 1.28 14.10
N LYS A 166 35.51 2.25 15.01
CA LYS A 166 34.26 2.72 15.65
C LYS A 166 33.60 3.88 14.89
N GLU A 167 34.27 4.40 13.85
CA GLU A 167 33.89 5.60 13.11
C GLU A 167 33.78 6.86 14.00
N MET A 168 34.59 6.96 15.04
CA MET A 168 34.59 8.12 15.94
C MET A 168 35.20 9.35 15.26
N LEU A 169 36.31 9.17 14.53
CA LEU A 169 36.95 10.26 13.80
C LEU A 169 36.04 10.72 12.64
N GLY A 170 35.41 9.77 11.95
CA GLY A 170 34.36 10.02 10.98
C GLY A 170 33.18 10.79 11.57
N ALA A 171 32.73 10.43 12.77
CA ALA A 171 31.64 11.10 13.46
C ALA A 171 31.97 12.54 13.88
N ILE A 172 33.19 12.78 14.38
CA ILE A 172 33.67 14.14 14.65
C ILE A 172 33.71 14.94 13.34
N LYS A 173 34.23 14.35 12.26
CA LYS A 173 34.33 15.00 10.95
C LYS A 173 32.97 15.43 10.37
N ILE A 174 32.00 14.52 10.29
CA ILE A 174 30.66 14.87 9.79
C ILE A 174 29.96 15.88 10.71
N SER A 175 30.10 15.73 12.03
CA SER A 175 29.51 16.66 12.99
C SER A 175 30.12 18.05 12.88
N GLU A 176 31.43 18.17 12.67
CA GLU A 176 32.12 19.45 12.52
C GLU A 176 31.73 20.17 11.21
N VAL A 177 31.63 19.42 10.11
CA VAL A 177 31.17 19.95 8.82
C VAL A 177 29.73 20.43 8.94
N HIS A 178 28.84 19.61 9.49
CA HIS A 178 27.43 19.96 9.70
C HIS A 178 27.27 21.16 10.63
N LYS A 179 27.96 21.16 11.78
CA LYS A 179 28.02 22.29 12.72
C LYS A 179 28.44 23.58 12.01
N SER A 180 29.48 23.53 11.19
CA SER A 180 29.94 24.69 10.41
C SER A 180 28.89 25.20 9.43
N MET A 181 28.12 24.32 8.79
CA MET A 181 27.03 24.70 7.87
C MET A 181 25.85 25.34 8.60
N VAL A 182 25.48 24.79 9.76
CA VAL A 182 24.40 25.30 10.61
C VAL A 182 24.78 26.66 11.20
N LEU A 183 25.99 26.79 11.75
CA LEU A 183 26.50 28.05 12.29
C LEU A 183 26.64 29.14 11.22
N LYS A 184 27.07 28.81 9.99
CA LYS A 184 27.11 29.79 8.90
C LYS A 184 25.73 30.34 8.54
N LYS A 185 24.67 29.52 8.69
CA LYS A 185 23.31 29.90 8.29
C LYS A 185 22.54 30.62 9.40
N PHE A 186 22.71 30.18 10.64
CA PHE A 186 21.90 30.64 11.77
C PHE A 186 22.71 31.43 12.80
N ASP A 187 24.04 31.39 12.73
CA ASP A 187 25.00 32.14 13.54
C ASP A 187 24.56 32.30 15.01
N LYS A 188 24.06 33.49 15.35
CA LYS A 188 23.68 33.88 16.71
C LYS A 188 22.52 33.06 17.29
N TYR A 189 21.68 32.44 16.47
CA TYR A 189 20.54 31.67 16.98
C TYR A 189 20.92 30.28 17.46
N ILE A 190 22.10 29.75 17.12
CA ILE A 190 22.50 28.44 17.63
C ILE A 190 23.00 28.60 19.06
N VAL A 191 22.26 28.04 20.01
CA VAL A 191 22.62 28.05 21.43
C VAL A 191 23.69 26.99 21.68
N SER A 192 23.44 25.77 21.22
CA SER A 192 24.37 24.67 21.37
C SER A 192 24.22 23.64 20.25
N TYR A 193 25.34 23.07 19.82
CA TYR A 193 25.42 21.90 18.97
C TYR A 193 26.07 20.79 19.79
N VAL A 194 25.34 19.72 20.07
CA VAL A 194 25.77 18.69 21.03
C VAL A 194 25.74 17.32 20.37
N ALA A 195 26.84 16.60 20.52
CA ALA A 195 26.93 15.21 20.15
C ALA A 195 26.40 14.32 21.29
N ALA A 196 25.63 13.31 20.94
CA ALA A 196 24.94 12.43 21.89
C ALA A 196 25.12 10.96 21.50
N GLY A 197 24.45 10.09 22.25
CA GLY A 197 24.36 8.67 21.92
C GLY A 197 25.57 7.85 22.34
N SER A 198 25.49 6.56 22.04
CA SER A 198 26.46 5.54 22.45
C SER A 198 27.87 5.80 21.95
N LEU A 199 28.02 6.35 20.74
CA LEU A 199 29.33 6.61 20.13
C LEU A 199 30.15 7.61 20.95
N PHE A 200 29.57 8.78 21.25
CA PHE A 200 30.24 9.80 22.05
C PHE A 200 30.27 9.45 23.53
N ARG A 201 29.38 8.58 24.02
CA ARG A 201 29.50 8.02 25.38
C ARG A 201 30.76 7.15 25.54
N GLY A 202 31.14 6.42 24.48
CA GLY A 202 32.24 5.45 24.47
C GLY A 202 31.75 4.00 24.56
N ASP A 203 30.49 3.73 24.25
CA ASP A 203 29.91 2.38 24.34
C ASP A 203 30.47 1.46 23.24
N LYS A 204 30.56 0.16 23.53
CA LYS A 204 31.21 -0.85 22.64
C LYS A 204 30.50 -1.10 21.31
N LYS A 205 29.24 -0.67 21.14
CA LYS A 205 28.48 -0.77 19.89
C LYS A 205 27.71 0.53 19.65
N SER A 206 28.01 1.22 18.55
CA SER A 206 27.19 2.33 18.07
C SER A 206 27.02 2.23 16.58
N ASN A 207 25.76 2.16 16.12
CA ASN A 207 25.42 2.10 14.70
C ASN A 207 25.14 3.48 14.11
N ASP A 208 24.79 4.44 14.95
CA ASP A 208 24.35 5.77 14.53
C ASP A 208 25.27 6.85 15.12
N ILE A 209 25.22 8.03 14.51
CA ILE A 209 25.82 9.27 14.98
C ILE A 209 24.67 10.20 15.36
N ASP A 210 24.48 10.41 16.66
CA ASP A 210 23.41 11.28 17.17
C ASP A 210 23.95 12.67 17.46
N VAL A 211 23.29 13.69 16.92
CA VAL A 211 23.52 15.09 17.25
C VAL A 211 22.20 15.79 17.51
N TYR A 212 22.21 16.75 18.42
CA TYR A 212 21.09 17.64 18.59
C TYR A 212 21.54 19.10 18.66
N ILE A 213 20.67 19.97 18.16
CA ILE A 213 20.91 21.39 18.04
C ILE A 213 19.80 22.11 18.80
N VAL A 214 20.19 23.03 19.68
CA VAL A 214 19.27 23.93 20.37
C VAL A 214 19.36 25.31 19.70
N VAL A 215 18.22 25.80 19.24
CA VAL A 215 18.09 27.09 18.52
C VAL A 215 17.29 28.06 19.38
N ASP A 216 17.80 29.27 19.57
CA ASP A 216 17.15 30.36 20.29
C ASP A 216 15.92 30.85 19.50
N ASP A 217 14.74 30.68 20.08
CA ASP A 217 13.46 31.14 19.54
C ASP A 217 12.84 32.30 20.36
N THR A 218 13.57 32.85 21.32
CA THR A 218 13.02 33.80 22.30
C THR A 218 12.58 35.14 21.71
N ASP A 219 13.13 35.53 20.56
CA ASP A 219 12.82 36.79 19.87
C ASP A 219 11.81 36.64 18.72
N VAL A 220 11.26 35.43 18.52
CA VAL A 220 10.34 35.12 17.42
C VAL A 220 8.98 35.76 17.68
N LYS A 221 8.56 36.65 16.76
CA LYS A 221 7.30 37.41 16.86
C LYS A 221 6.30 37.17 15.72
N ARG A 222 6.77 36.66 14.57
CA ARG A 222 6.02 36.66 13.31
C ARG A 222 5.40 35.31 12.91
N MET A 223 5.81 34.22 13.55
CA MET A 223 5.30 32.87 13.28
C MET A 223 5.14 32.09 14.58
N SER A 224 4.35 31.03 14.55
CA SER A 224 4.21 30.14 15.69
C SER A 224 5.51 29.36 15.95
N ARG A 225 5.77 29.01 17.22
CA ARG A 225 6.92 28.17 17.60
C ARG A 225 6.91 26.80 16.91
N PHE A 226 5.72 26.23 16.72
CA PHE A 226 5.53 24.98 16.01
C PHE A 226 6.01 25.07 14.56
N GLU A 227 5.55 26.09 13.83
CA GLU A 227 5.95 26.31 12.43
C GLU A 227 7.46 26.59 12.30
N LEU A 228 8.01 27.38 13.23
CA LEU A 228 9.44 27.65 13.29
C LEU A 228 10.24 26.35 13.46
N LYS A 229 9.85 25.51 14.41
CA LYS A 229 10.51 24.23 14.72
C LYS A 229 10.55 23.33 13.50
N ASP A 230 9.43 23.18 12.79
CA ASP A 230 9.37 22.36 11.58
C ASP A 230 10.26 22.90 10.45
N LYS A 231 10.26 24.22 10.22
CA LYS A 231 11.12 24.87 9.24
C LYS A 231 12.61 24.70 9.57
N LEU A 232 13.00 24.94 10.82
CA LEU A 232 14.38 24.77 11.28
C LEU A 232 14.81 23.32 11.14
N ARG A 233 13.96 22.38 11.56
CA ARG A 233 14.23 20.95 11.46
C ARG A 233 14.48 20.53 10.01
N ALA A 234 13.63 20.94 9.08
CA ALA A 234 13.80 20.61 7.65
C ALA A 234 15.14 21.13 7.10
N ILE A 235 15.50 22.38 7.42
CA ILE A 235 16.75 22.99 6.92
C ILE A 235 17.98 22.29 7.52
N ILE A 236 17.99 22.09 8.83
CA ILE A 236 19.14 21.51 9.54
C ILE A 236 19.34 20.05 9.11
N ILE A 237 18.26 19.26 8.99
CA ILE A 237 18.35 17.88 8.49
C ILE A 237 18.88 17.85 7.05
N SER A 238 18.43 18.78 6.17
CA SER A 238 18.96 18.89 4.80
C SER A 238 20.47 19.14 4.79
N GLN A 239 20.96 20.05 5.63
CA GLN A 239 22.40 20.31 5.77
C GLN A 239 23.15 19.08 6.29
N GLY A 240 22.50 18.24 7.10
CA GLY A 240 23.02 16.95 7.53
C GLY A 240 23.28 15.97 6.38
N PHE A 241 22.34 15.87 5.43
CA PHE A 241 22.50 15.04 4.23
C PHE A 241 23.62 15.56 3.32
N GLU A 242 23.73 16.89 3.17
CA GLU A 242 24.84 17.52 2.45
C GLU A 242 26.17 17.22 3.12
N ALA A 243 26.25 17.35 4.45
CA ALA A 243 27.46 17.03 5.21
C ALA A 243 27.87 15.55 5.04
N LYS A 244 26.91 14.61 5.09
CA LYS A 244 27.14 13.19 4.82
C LYS A 244 27.73 12.95 3.43
N SER A 245 27.19 13.64 2.42
CA SER A 245 27.67 13.56 1.04
C SER A 245 29.08 14.14 0.86
N LEU A 246 29.39 15.24 1.56
CA LEU A 246 30.70 15.90 1.50
C LEU A 246 31.80 15.12 2.22
N THR A 247 31.48 14.48 3.35
CA THR A 247 32.48 13.77 4.15
C THR A 247 32.69 12.32 3.73
N GLY A 248 31.72 11.72 3.04
CA GLY A 248 31.77 10.31 2.63
C GLY A 248 31.56 9.33 3.79
N VAL A 249 31.04 9.79 4.92
CA VAL A 249 30.75 8.95 6.09
C VAL A 249 29.43 8.20 5.84
N ASN A 250 29.46 6.87 5.88
CA ASN A 250 28.29 6.05 5.53
C ASN A 250 27.32 5.80 6.69
N LYS A 251 27.76 6.00 7.94
CA LYS A 251 26.95 5.84 9.15
C LYS A 251 25.67 6.66 9.13
N ASP A 252 24.63 6.17 9.79
CA ASP A 252 23.38 6.92 9.91
C ASP A 252 23.60 8.13 10.82
N PHE A 253 23.23 9.31 10.31
CA PHE A 253 23.45 10.59 10.98
C PHE A 253 22.11 11.14 11.43
N HIS A 254 21.80 10.91 12.70
CA HIS A 254 20.53 11.25 13.30
C HIS A 254 20.60 12.64 13.95
N ILE A 255 19.78 13.55 13.43
CA ILE A 255 19.79 14.96 13.80
C ILE A 255 18.47 15.32 14.44
N GLN A 256 18.53 15.87 15.65
CA GLN A 256 17.36 16.40 16.35
C GLN A 256 17.48 17.91 16.53
N THR A 257 16.42 18.64 16.19
CA THR A 257 16.35 20.10 16.34
C THR A 257 15.37 20.44 17.45
N TYR A 258 15.86 21.22 18.41
CA TYR A 258 15.08 21.75 19.51
C TYR A 258 15.09 23.27 19.46
N ILE A 259 13.97 23.89 19.80
CA ILE A 259 13.91 25.31 20.11
C ILE A 259 14.18 25.50 21.60
N LEU A 260 14.80 26.63 21.97
CA LEU A 260 15.30 26.90 23.31
C LEU A 260 14.19 26.83 24.36
N THR A 261 13.03 27.41 24.08
CA THR A 261 11.89 27.41 24.99
C THR A 261 11.37 26.00 25.29
N ASP A 262 11.11 25.19 24.25
CA ASP A 262 10.70 23.78 24.40
C ASP A 262 11.75 22.94 25.16
N PHE A 263 13.03 23.16 24.84
CA PHE A 263 14.13 22.45 25.50
C PHE A 263 14.18 22.80 26.98
N TRP A 264 14.06 24.08 27.32
CA TRP A 264 14.03 24.56 28.70
C TRP A 264 12.84 24.00 29.48
N ASP A 265 11.63 24.01 28.93
CA ASP A 265 10.47 23.40 29.57
C ASP A 265 10.69 21.91 29.82
N SER A 266 11.28 21.21 28.86
CA SER A 266 11.62 19.79 29.02
C SER A 266 12.70 19.54 30.09
N VAL A 267 13.63 20.49 30.30
CA VAL A 267 14.60 20.43 31.41
C VAL A 267 13.90 20.65 32.75
N LYS A 268 12.98 21.61 32.83
CA LYS A 268 12.18 21.90 34.04
C LYS A 268 11.29 20.72 34.42
N ASP A 269 10.67 20.09 33.44
CA ASP A 269 9.74 18.96 33.62
C ASP A 269 10.45 17.60 33.70
N ALA A 270 11.79 17.61 33.77
CA ALA A 270 12.64 16.43 33.82
C ALA A 270 12.33 15.33 32.81
N ASN A 271 12.15 15.75 31.56
CA ASN A 271 12.01 14.82 30.45
C ASN A 271 13.22 13.85 30.40
N PRO A 272 13.00 12.51 30.45
CA PRO A 272 14.09 11.54 30.53
C PRO A 272 15.10 11.62 29.37
N VAL A 273 14.63 11.96 28.17
CA VAL A 273 15.47 12.10 26.97
C VAL A 273 16.38 13.31 27.12
N ILE A 274 15.81 14.46 27.50
CA ILE A 274 16.56 15.71 27.67
C ILE A 274 17.54 15.62 28.85
N PHE A 275 17.18 14.92 29.92
CA PHE A 275 18.10 14.62 31.01
C PHE A 275 19.29 13.76 30.56
N THR A 276 19.03 12.77 29.72
CA THR A 276 20.10 11.94 29.13
C THR A 276 21.00 12.79 28.22
N PHE A 277 20.40 13.68 27.42
CA PHE A 277 21.13 14.60 26.55
C PHE A 277 22.01 15.58 27.33
N LEU A 278 21.51 16.17 28.42
CA LEU A 278 22.30 17.04 29.29
C LEU A 278 23.41 16.27 30.01
N ARG A 279 23.13 15.07 30.54
CA ARG A 279 24.09 14.30 31.33
C ARG A 279 25.26 13.79 30.49
N ASP A 280 24.93 13.16 29.36
CA ASP A 280 25.87 12.37 28.56
C ASP A 280 26.34 13.12 27.29
N GLY A 281 25.68 14.21 26.92
CA GLY A 281 26.00 14.99 25.72
C GLY A 281 27.35 15.71 25.80
N VAL A 282 28.05 15.74 24.67
CA VAL A 282 29.34 16.42 24.48
C VAL A 282 29.12 17.63 23.57
N PRO A 283 29.19 18.87 24.09
CA PRO A 283 28.94 20.06 23.28
C PRO A 283 30.10 20.26 22.30
N LEU A 284 29.82 20.20 21.00
CA LEU A 284 30.82 20.54 19.97
C LEU A 284 30.83 22.05 19.65
N TYR A 285 29.80 22.74 20.13
CA TYR A 285 29.67 24.19 20.20
C TYR A 285 28.63 24.54 21.27
N ASP A 286 28.90 25.56 22.08
CA ASP A 286 27.99 26.07 23.10
C ASP A 286 28.28 27.57 23.30
N ARG A 287 27.21 28.38 23.38
CA ARG A 287 27.30 29.80 23.70
C ARG A 287 27.32 30.08 25.21
N GLY A 288 27.52 29.05 26.02
CA GLY A 288 27.58 29.12 27.48
C GLY A 288 26.23 28.87 28.15
N VAL A 289 25.37 28.04 27.55
CA VAL A 289 24.06 27.68 28.13
C VAL A 289 24.03 26.19 28.47
N PHE A 290 24.47 25.33 27.55
CA PHE A 290 24.42 23.89 27.71
C PHE A 290 25.33 23.40 28.86
N THR A 291 26.58 23.85 28.89
CA THR A 291 27.55 23.42 29.91
C THR A 291 27.08 23.78 31.33
N PRO A 292 26.59 25.02 31.61
CA PRO A 292 25.99 25.34 32.90
C PRO A 292 24.82 24.43 33.29
N TRP A 293 23.87 24.14 32.38
CA TRP A 293 22.76 23.23 32.69
C TRP A 293 23.24 21.82 33.02
N ARG A 294 24.21 21.30 32.27
CA ARG A 294 24.84 20.01 32.57
C ARG A 294 25.51 20.01 33.95
N LEU A 295 26.22 21.08 34.31
CA LEU A 295 26.84 21.20 35.64
C LEU A 295 25.79 21.27 36.75
N LEU A 296 24.72 22.05 36.57
CA LEU A 296 23.62 22.13 37.52
C LEU A 296 22.92 20.77 37.69
N LEU A 297 22.76 20.00 36.61
CA LEU A 297 22.25 18.63 36.68
C LEU A 297 23.20 17.72 37.49
N LYS A 298 24.51 17.77 37.24
CA LYS A 298 25.52 17.00 37.99
C LYS A 298 25.56 17.36 39.48
N MET A 299 25.35 18.63 39.82
CA MET A 299 25.23 19.11 41.20
C MET A 299 23.90 18.73 41.87
N GLY A 300 22.98 18.10 41.12
CA GLY A 300 21.64 17.77 41.60
C GLY A 300 20.75 18.99 41.85
N ARG A 301 21.03 20.13 41.19
CA ARG A 301 20.22 21.36 41.27
C ARG A 301 19.03 21.32 40.31
N ILE A 302 19.18 20.65 39.17
CA ILE A 302 18.07 20.30 38.28
C ILE A 302 17.57 18.93 38.74
N LYS A 303 16.38 18.88 39.33
CA LYS A 303 15.75 17.65 39.83
C LYS A 303 14.40 17.44 39.13
N PRO A 304 13.98 16.18 38.94
CA PRO A 304 12.59 15.90 38.57
C PRO A 304 11.64 16.47 39.61
N SER A 305 10.61 17.18 39.14
CA SER A 305 9.53 17.61 39.99
C SER A 305 8.67 16.40 40.39
N PRO A 306 7.99 16.42 41.55
CA PRO A 306 7.02 15.38 41.91
C PRO A 306 5.99 15.14 40.82
N GLU A 307 5.51 16.20 40.16
CA GLU A 307 4.54 16.13 39.07
C GLU A 307 5.10 15.38 37.85
N ALA A 308 6.38 15.57 37.51
CA ALA A 308 7.04 14.85 36.43
C ALA A 308 7.17 13.34 36.75
N ILE A 309 7.42 13.00 38.01
CA ILE A 309 7.48 11.61 38.47
C ILE A 309 6.10 10.96 38.38
N ASP A 310 5.06 11.65 38.89
CA ASP A 310 3.68 11.17 38.86
C ASP A 310 3.18 10.99 37.42
N LEU A 311 3.48 11.95 36.53
CA LEU A 311 3.16 11.84 35.12
C LEU A 311 3.83 10.61 34.48
N GLN A 312 5.10 10.35 34.78
CA GLN A 312 5.83 9.20 34.25
C GLN A 312 5.26 7.87 34.77
N MET A 313 4.77 7.83 36.01
CA MET A 313 4.08 6.67 36.57
C MET A 313 2.71 6.45 35.90
N ASP A 314 1.92 7.51 35.72
CA ASP A 314 0.59 7.47 35.09
C ASP A 314 0.64 7.04 33.61
N ILE A 315 1.74 7.31 32.90
CA ILE A 315 1.96 6.77 31.54
C ILE A 315 1.87 5.23 31.52
N GLY A 316 2.36 4.55 32.55
CA GLY A 316 2.29 3.09 32.64
C GLY A 316 0.85 2.57 32.60
N ASP A 317 -0.01 3.17 33.43
CA ASP A 317 -1.42 2.80 33.54
C ASP A 317 -2.18 3.13 32.25
N LYS A 318 -1.94 4.32 31.66
CA LYS A 318 -2.52 4.70 30.37
C LYS A 318 -2.12 3.75 29.24
N LEU A 319 -0.87 3.26 29.23
CA LEU A 319 -0.42 2.29 28.25
C LEU A 319 -1.11 0.94 28.41
N LEU A 320 -1.41 0.50 29.63
CA LEU A 320 -2.19 -0.72 29.88
C LEU A 320 -3.64 -0.58 29.42
N GLU A 321 -4.30 0.55 29.69
CA GLU A 321 -5.65 0.82 29.17
C GLU A 321 -5.67 0.83 27.63
N ARG A 322 -4.63 1.37 26.99
CA ARG A 322 -4.48 1.29 25.53
C ARG A 322 -4.35 -0.15 25.04
N VAL A 323 -3.67 -1.03 25.78
CA VAL A 323 -3.56 -2.46 25.41
C VAL A 323 -4.93 -3.15 25.53
N LYS A 324 -5.68 -2.91 26.61
CA LYS A 324 -7.05 -3.43 26.78
C LYS A 324 -7.96 -3.01 25.64
N GLY A 325 -7.94 -1.72 25.27
CA GLY A 325 -8.69 -1.21 24.13
C GLY A 325 -8.33 -1.89 22.80
N LYS A 326 -7.05 -2.17 22.55
CA LYS A 326 -6.61 -2.90 21.35
C LYS A 326 -7.10 -4.35 21.32
N LEU A 327 -7.14 -5.05 22.45
CA LEU A 327 -7.67 -6.42 22.49
C LEU A 327 -9.17 -6.45 22.17
N ILE A 328 -9.90 -5.43 22.65
CA ILE A 328 -11.32 -5.25 22.33
C ILE A 328 -11.52 -4.98 20.83
N SER A 329 -10.73 -4.08 20.24
CA SER A 329 -10.85 -3.75 18.82
C SER A 329 -10.57 -4.96 17.93
N VAL A 330 -9.58 -5.79 18.27
CA VAL A 330 -9.30 -7.05 17.54
C VAL A 330 -10.53 -7.94 17.47
N VAL A 331 -11.27 -8.11 18.57
CA VAL A 331 -12.47 -8.95 18.57
C VAL A 331 -13.63 -8.27 17.84
N ALA A 332 -13.89 -7.00 18.17
CA ALA A 332 -15.10 -6.30 17.75
C ALA A 332 -15.07 -5.80 16.31
N GLU A 333 -13.90 -5.38 15.83
CA GLU A 333 -13.72 -4.77 14.51
C GLU A 333 -13.10 -5.75 13.51
N ASP A 334 -12.18 -6.61 13.93
CA ASP A 334 -11.49 -7.52 13.01
C ASP A 334 -12.16 -8.89 12.95
N LEU A 335 -12.20 -9.62 14.08
CA LEU A 335 -12.66 -11.02 14.08
C LEU A 335 -14.15 -11.16 13.73
N TYR A 336 -15.00 -10.29 14.27
CA TYR A 336 -16.43 -10.29 13.97
C TYR A 336 -16.73 -10.12 12.48
N TYR A 337 -16.15 -9.10 11.84
CA TYR A 337 -16.37 -8.88 10.40
C TYR A 337 -15.64 -9.91 9.52
N ALA A 338 -14.54 -10.50 10.00
CA ALA A 338 -13.88 -11.61 9.33
C ALA A 338 -14.74 -12.87 9.24
N VAL A 339 -15.68 -13.10 10.17
CA VAL A 339 -16.64 -14.21 10.07
C VAL A 339 -17.96 -13.79 9.40
N LEU A 340 -18.47 -12.60 9.70
CA LEU A 340 -19.75 -12.12 9.17
C LEU A 340 -19.74 -11.91 7.65
N ASN A 341 -18.74 -11.19 7.13
CA ASN A 341 -18.74 -10.80 5.71
C ASN A 341 -18.66 -12.02 4.78
N PRO A 342 -17.80 -13.03 5.04
CA PRO A 342 -17.78 -14.25 4.22
C PRO A 342 -19.07 -15.08 4.34
N ALA A 343 -19.70 -15.11 5.52
CA ALA A 343 -21.00 -15.76 5.70
C ALA A 343 -22.09 -15.13 4.82
N GLN A 344 -22.18 -13.80 4.81
CA GLN A 344 -23.09 -13.05 3.95
C GLN A 344 -22.75 -13.27 2.46
N ALA A 345 -21.47 -13.25 2.11
CA ALA A 345 -21.02 -13.46 0.73
C ALA A 345 -21.41 -14.85 0.20
N ILE A 346 -21.37 -15.89 1.03
CA ILE A 346 -21.84 -17.23 0.65
C ILE A 346 -23.36 -17.26 0.41
N LEU A 347 -24.14 -16.59 1.25
CA LEU A 347 -25.59 -16.47 1.06
C LEU A 347 -25.92 -15.72 -0.23
N MET A 348 -25.20 -14.63 -0.51
CA MET A 348 -25.28 -13.89 -1.77
C MET A 348 -24.88 -14.74 -2.97
N ALA A 349 -23.79 -15.50 -2.86
CA ALA A 349 -23.36 -16.44 -3.90
C ALA A 349 -24.41 -17.53 -4.14
N TYR A 350 -25.20 -17.91 -3.15
CA TYR A 350 -26.35 -18.81 -3.31
C TYR A 350 -27.59 -18.13 -3.91
N GLY A 351 -27.66 -16.79 -3.88
CA GLY A 351 -28.74 -16.00 -4.49
C GLY A 351 -29.68 -15.35 -3.47
N VAL A 352 -29.30 -15.33 -2.19
CA VAL A 352 -30.02 -14.61 -1.14
C VAL A 352 -29.58 -13.15 -1.13
N ASN A 353 -30.50 -12.20 -0.95
CA ASN A 353 -30.14 -10.80 -0.76
C ASN A 353 -29.26 -10.62 0.49
N PRO A 354 -28.39 -9.59 0.56
CA PRO A 354 -27.53 -9.35 1.71
C PRO A 354 -28.34 -9.29 3.02
N PRO A 355 -28.18 -10.28 3.93
CA PRO A 355 -29.00 -10.36 5.14
C PRO A 355 -28.39 -9.54 6.28
N THR A 356 -29.19 -9.19 7.28
CA THR A 356 -28.68 -8.59 8.52
C THR A 356 -27.83 -9.60 9.32
N PRO A 357 -26.98 -9.17 10.27
CA PRO A 357 -26.13 -10.12 11.02
C PRO A 357 -26.88 -11.22 11.77
N LEU A 358 -28.10 -10.94 12.27
CA LEU A 358 -28.95 -11.95 12.92
C LEU A 358 -29.54 -12.94 11.91
N GLU A 359 -30.03 -12.41 10.80
CA GLU A 359 -30.58 -13.24 9.73
C GLU A 359 -29.51 -14.12 9.10
N THR A 360 -28.27 -13.65 8.98
CA THR A 360 -27.13 -14.43 8.45
C THR A 360 -26.99 -15.77 9.17
N ILE A 361 -27.04 -15.77 10.52
CA ILE A 361 -26.90 -17.00 11.32
C ILE A 361 -28.05 -17.98 11.02
N SER A 362 -29.28 -17.46 11.02
CA SER A 362 -30.49 -18.27 10.78
C SER A 362 -30.50 -18.85 9.37
N LEU A 363 -30.18 -18.03 8.36
CA LEU A 363 -30.15 -18.43 6.95
C LEU A 363 -29.02 -19.42 6.65
N LEU A 364 -27.83 -19.24 7.24
CA LEU A 364 -26.75 -20.23 7.11
C LEU A 364 -27.20 -21.61 7.61
N ARG A 365 -27.86 -21.64 8.77
CA ARG A 365 -28.36 -22.86 9.40
C ARG A 365 -29.46 -23.51 8.55
N GLU A 366 -30.44 -22.75 8.08
CA GLU A 366 -31.54 -23.28 7.29
C GLU A 366 -31.10 -23.76 5.91
N ILE A 367 -30.30 -22.96 5.21
CA ILE A 367 -29.91 -23.25 3.82
C ILE A 367 -28.78 -24.28 3.80
N PHE A 368 -27.65 -24.02 4.45
CA PHE A 368 -26.46 -24.85 4.25
C PHE A 368 -26.35 -26.03 5.21
N VAL A 369 -26.92 -25.94 6.42
CA VAL A 369 -26.90 -27.08 7.37
C VAL A 369 -28.09 -28.00 7.13
N LYS A 370 -29.32 -27.47 7.12
CA LYS A 370 -30.54 -28.29 7.05
C LYS A 370 -30.92 -28.71 5.62
N LYS A 371 -31.07 -27.75 4.70
CA LYS A 371 -31.57 -27.99 3.35
C LYS A 371 -30.51 -28.65 2.45
N GLU A 372 -29.36 -27.99 2.30
CA GLU A 372 -28.30 -28.42 1.39
C GLU A 372 -27.33 -29.42 2.04
N LYS A 373 -27.22 -29.42 3.37
CA LYS A 373 -26.28 -30.27 4.15
C LYS A 373 -24.82 -30.14 3.70
N LEU A 374 -24.43 -28.93 3.29
CA LEU A 374 -23.08 -28.57 2.82
C LEU A 374 -22.25 -27.85 3.90
N LEU A 375 -22.80 -27.59 5.09
CA LEU A 375 -22.09 -26.96 6.20
C LEU A 375 -22.41 -27.66 7.52
N GLU A 376 -21.40 -27.81 8.38
CA GLU A 376 -21.53 -28.39 9.71
C GLU A 376 -22.00 -27.34 10.73
N GLU A 377 -22.86 -27.73 11.67
CA GLU A 377 -23.44 -26.82 12.68
C GLU A 377 -22.37 -26.10 13.52
N LYS A 378 -21.21 -26.72 13.74
CA LYS A 378 -20.10 -26.10 14.50
C LYS A 378 -19.66 -24.76 13.90
N TYR A 379 -19.73 -24.60 12.58
CA TYR A 379 -19.31 -23.37 11.92
C TYR A 379 -20.33 -22.24 12.06
N VAL A 380 -21.62 -22.58 12.10
CA VAL A 380 -22.68 -21.61 12.42
C VAL A 380 -22.54 -21.13 13.87
N LYS A 381 -22.21 -22.03 14.80
CA LYS A 381 -21.94 -21.67 16.21
C LYS A 381 -20.76 -20.71 16.37
N ILE A 382 -19.67 -20.89 15.63
CA ILE A 382 -18.53 -19.95 15.67
C ILE A 382 -18.98 -18.52 15.35
N LEU A 383 -19.81 -18.34 14.31
CA LEU A 383 -20.34 -17.02 13.95
C LEU A 383 -21.27 -16.47 15.04
N GLU A 384 -22.12 -17.32 15.63
CA GLU A 384 -23.04 -16.97 16.71
C GLU A 384 -22.28 -16.52 17.97
N ASP A 385 -21.30 -17.29 18.40
CA ASP A 385 -20.46 -17.03 19.57
C ASP A 385 -19.70 -15.70 19.42
N ILE A 386 -19.04 -15.48 18.28
CA ILE A 386 -18.29 -14.24 18.00
C ILE A 386 -19.24 -13.03 17.96
N ARG A 387 -20.42 -13.17 17.34
CA ARG A 387 -21.41 -12.10 17.28
C ARG A 387 -21.92 -11.73 18.67
N ASP A 388 -22.23 -12.71 19.50
CA ASP A 388 -22.70 -12.47 20.86
C ASP A 388 -21.61 -11.80 21.71
N TYR A 389 -20.35 -12.19 21.49
CA TYR A 389 -19.21 -11.53 22.11
C TYR A 389 -19.11 -10.06 21.67
N TYR A 390 -19.21 -9.79 20.37
CA TYR A 390 -19.26 -8.44 19.81
C TYR A 390 -20.41 -7.60 20.42
N LYS A 391 -21.63 -8.15 20.51
CA LYS A 391 -22.76 -7.43 21.11
C LYS A 391 -22.57 -7.13 22.59
N LYS A 392 -21.88 -7.98 23.34
CA LYS A 392 -21.52 -7.71 24.74
C LYS A 392 -20.49 -6.58 24.85
N ILE A 393 -19.54 -6.50 23.91
CA ILE A 393 -18.59 -5.39 23.82
C ILE A 393 -19.30 -4.08 23.45
N GLU A 394 -20.13 -4.09 22.41
CA GLU A 394 -20.86 -2.91 21.92
C GLU A 394 -21.76 -2.30 23.00
N HIS A 395 -22.43 -3.14 23.79
CA HIS A 395 -23.25 -2.71 24.93
C HIS A 395 -22.43 -2.42 26.21
N GLN A 396 -21.10 -2.33 26.11
CA GLN A 396 -20.17 -2.07 27.22
C GLN A 396 -20.30 -3.03 28.41
N LYS A 397 -20.84 -4.24 28.19
CA LYS A 397 -20.93 -5.29 29.20
C LYS A 397 -19.58 -5.96 29.44
N ILE A 398 -18.73 -6.00 28.41
CA ILE A 398 -17.35 -6.48 28.47
C ILE A 398 -16.44 -5.26 28.28
N LYS A 399 -15.71 -4.90 29.33
CA LYS A 399 -14.74 -3.79 29.32
C LYS A 399 -13.30 -4.25 29.20
N GLU A 400 -13.05 -5.54 29.38
CA GLU A 400 -11.72 -6.15 29.30
C GLU A 400 -11.83 -7.57 28.73
N ILE A 401 -10.83 -7.96 27.94
CA ILE A 401 -10.74 -9.29 27.34
C ILE A 401 -9.35 -9.85 27.62
N GLU A 402 -9.31 -11.09 28.12
CA GLU A 402 -8.05 -11.81 28.31
C GLU A 402 -7.44 -12.22 26.96
N GLY A 403 -6.12 -12.16 26.84
CA GLY A 403 -5.43 -12.57 25.61
C GLY A 403 -5.74 -14.01 25.17
N LYS A 404 -5.93 -14.94 26.14
CA LYS A 404 -6.31 -16.33 25.86
C LYS A 404 -7.65 -16.45 25.11
N GLU A 405 -8.59 -15.57 25.43
CA GLU A 405 -9.90 -15.55 24.78
C GLU A 405 -9.76 -15.03 23.35
N VAL A 406 -8.95 -13.99 23.12
CA VAL A 406 -8.64 -13.49 21.76
C VAL A 406 -7.99 -14.59 20.92
N ASP A 407 -7.02 -15.33 21.48
CA ASP A 407 -6.36 -16.44 20.78
C ASP A 407 -7.34 -17.56 20.41
N ARG A 408 -8.30 -17.87 21.29
CA ARG A 408 -9.38 -18.84 21.00
C ARG A 408 -10.23 -18.38 19.83
N LEU A 409 -10.77 -17.16 19.88
CA LEU A 409 -11.63 -16.60 18.83
C LEU A 409 -10.89 -16.48 17.49
N LEU A 410 -9.59 -16.16 17.52
CA LEU A 410 -8.75 -16.13 16.33
C LEU A 410 -8.61 -17.53 15.70
N LYS A 411 -8.44 -18.58 16.51
CA LYS A 411 -8.35 -19.96 16.02
C LYS A 411 -9.68 -20.41 15.40
N ASP A 412 -10.79 -20.10 16.04
CA ASP A 412 -12.14 -20.43 15.55
C ASP A 412 -12.43 -19.70 14.23
N THR A 413 -12.07 -18.42 14.14
CA THR A 413 -12.19 -17.62 12.91
C THR A 413 -11.39 -18.22 11.76
N LYS A 414 -10.18 -18.76 12.02
CA LYS A 414 -9.36 -19.43 11.00
C LYS A 414 -10.01 -20.73 10.50
N ASP A 415 -10.50 -21.59 11.39
CA ASP A 415 -11.21 -22.83 11.00
C ASP A 415 -12.47 -22.49 10.19
N PHE A 416 -13.24 -21.51 10.65
CA PHE A 416 -14.43 -21.02 9.94
C PHE A 416 -14.11 -20.55 8.52
N LEU A 417 -13.13 -19.67 8.36
CA LEU A 417 -12.74 -19.13 7.05
C LEU A 417 -12.28 -20.23 6.08
N GLU A 418 -11.52 -21.21 6.56
CA GLU A 418 -11.07 -22.31 5.72
C GLU A 418 -12.26 -23.13 5.20
N ARG A 419 -13.24 -23.42 6.06
CA ARG A 419 -14.44 -24.17 5.68
C ARG A 419 -15.33 -23.40 4.72
N ILE A 420 -15.57 -22.13 5.00
CA ILE A 420 -16.40 -21.23 4.19
C ILE A 420 -15.82 -21.12 2.78
N LYS A 421 -14.49 -21.04 2.63
CA LYS A 421 -13.85 -21.09 1.30
C LYS A 421 -14.10 -22.40 0.55
N LYS A 422 -14.16 -23.54 1.25
CA LYS A 422 -14.51 -24.84 0.63
C LYS A 422 -15.97 -24.83 0.18
N LEU A 423 -16.89 -24.38 1.05
CA LEU A 423 -18.32 -24.26 0.74
C LEU A 423 -18.57 -23.33 -0.46
N PHE A 424 -17.87 -22.20 -0.53
CA PHE A 424 -17.99 -21.26 -1.66
C PHE A 424 -17.69 -21.95 -3.00
N LYS A 425 -16.62 -22.75 -3.07
CA LYS A 425 -16.27 -23.53 -4.28
C LYS A 425 -17.30 -24.60 -4.61
N GLU A 426 -17.94 -25.22 -3.61
CA GLU A 426 -19.00 -26.19 -3.81
C GLU A 426 -20.25 -25.54 -4.41
N ILE A 427 -20.62 -24.35 -3.93
CA ILE A 427 -21.76 -23.57 -4.45
C ILE A 427 -21.49 -23.08 -5.87
N GLU A 428 -20.29 -22.56 -6.16
CA GLU A 428 -19.92 -22.15 -7.52
C GLU A 428 -20.08 -23.30 -8.53
N LYS A 429 -19.57 -24.49 -8.18
CA LYS A 429 -19.71 -25.69 -9.02
C LYS A 429 -21.17 -26.10 -9.22
N LYS A 430 -21.99 -26.02 -8.17
CA LYS A 430 -23.41 -26.36 -8.24
C LYS A 430 -24.15 -25.40 -9.18
N LYS A 431 -23.94 -24.09 -9.03
CA LYS A 431 -24.54 -23.06 -9.90
C LYS A 431 -24.10 -23.15 -11.35
N GLU A 432 -22.83 -23.48 -11.59
CA GLU A 432 -22.33 -23.69 -12.96
C GLU A 432 -23.06 -24.87 -13.63
N ASN A 433 -23.25 -25.97 -12.92
CA ASN A 433 -23.99 -27.13 -13.42
C ASN A 433 -25.48 -26.83 -13.67
N GLU A 434 -26.14 -26.10 -12.76
CA GLU A 434 -27.53 -25.66 -12.94
C GLU A 434 -27.67 -24.75 -14.16
N SER A 435 -26.81 -23.74 -14.30
CA SER A 435 -26.81 -22.83 -15.46
C SER A 435 -26.62 -23.56 -16.80
N ILE A 436 -25.76 -24.57 -16.86
CA ILE A 436 -25.56 -25.37 -18.07
C ILE A 436 -26.82 -26.17 -18.42
N LYS A 437 -27.50 -26.74 -17.39
CA LYS A 437 -28.74 -27.48 -17.58
C LYS A 437 -29.86 -26.58 -18.09
N ASP A 438 -29.99 -25.37 -17.55
CA ASP A 438 -31.00 -24.41 -17.97
C ASP A 438 -30.78 -23.95 -19.41
N ILE A 439 -29.52 -23.70 -19.80
CA ILE A 439 -29.15 -23.37 -21.17
C ILE A 439 -29.46 -24.53 -22.13
N HIS A 440 -29.14 -25.77 -21.74
CA HIS A 440 -29.50 -26.96 -22.52
C HIS A 440 -31.01 -27.06 -22.75
N ASN A 441 -31.80 -26.91 -21.67
CA ASN A 441 -33.25 -26.97 -21.74
C ASN A 441 -33.83 -25.85 -22.63
N ALA A 442 -33.29 -24.62 -22.52
CA ALA A 442 -33.72 -23.48 -23.34
C ALA A 442 -33.40 -23.69 -24.83
N CYS A 443 -32.21 -24.19 -25.15
CA CYS A 443 -31.86 -24.57 -26.53
C CYS A 443 -32.79 -25.66 -27.06
N VAL A 444 -33.08 -26.70 -26.27
CA VAL A 444 -34.02 -27.76 -26.69
C VAL A 444 -35.44 -27.22 -26.91
N ALA A 445 -35.93 -26.35 -26.04
CA ALA A 445 -37.27 -25.77 -26.15
C ALA A 445 -37.42 -24.95 -27.45
N ILE A 446 -36.51 -24.01 -27.71
CA ILE A 446 -36.61 -23.17 -28.92
C ILE A 446 -36.45 -23.99 -30.21
N THR A 447 -35.66 -25.07 -30.19
CA THR A 447 -35.56 -25.99 -31.33
C THR A 447 -36.87 -26.73 -31.58
N LYS A 448 -37.60 -27.15 -30.54
CA LYS A 448 -38.92 -27.78 -30.66
C LYS A 448 -39.97 -26.80 -31.18
N ASP A 449 -39.95 -25.56 -30.70
CA ASP A 449 -40.84 -24.50 -31.20
C ASP A 449 -40.59 -24.26 -32.69
N MET A 450 -39.32 -24.26 -33.09
CA MET A 450 -38.93 -24.17 -34.49
C MET A 450 -39.46 -25.37 -35.30
N PHE A 451 -39.28 -26.61 -34.86
CA PHE A 451 -39.81 -27.78 -35.58
C PHE A 451 -41.32 -27.74 -35.81
N SER A 452 -42.07 -27.19 -34.84
CA SER A 452 -43.53 -27.01 -34.96
C SER A 452 -43.91 -26.08 -36.12
N ILE A 453 -43.09 -25.06 -36.42
CA ILE A 453 -43.29 -24.14 -37.55
C ILE A 453 -42.92 -24.78 -38.89
N PHE A 454 -41.99 -25.73 -38.89
CA PHE A 454 -41.55 -26.44 -40.09
C PHE A 454 -42.40 -27.69 -40.40
N ASN A 455 -43.52 -27.90 -39.69
CA ASN A 455 -44.38 -29.09 -39.80
C ASN A 455 -43.61 -30.41 -39.62
N ILE A 456 -42.57 -30.41 -38.78
CA ILE A 456 -41.82 -31.62 -38.44
C ILE A 456 -42.50 -32.23 -37.21
N GLU A 457 -43.03 -33.44 -37.36
CA GLU A 457 -43.60 -34.19 -36.24
C GLU A 457 -42.52 -34.49 -35.17
N ASN A 458 -42.94 -34.44 -33.92
CA ASN A 458 -42.09 -34.39 -32.73
C ASN A 458 -41.29 -35.70 -32.56
N ASN A 459 -40.13 -35.81 -33.23
CA ASN A 459 -39.27 -36.99 -33.15
C ASN A 459 -38.43 -36.99 -31.86
N GLU A 460 -38.22 -38.17 -31.27
CA GLU A 460 -37.35 -38.36 -30.09
C GLU A 460 -35.89 -37.90 -30.31
N ASN A 461 -35.45 -37.78 -31.57
CA ASN A 461 -34.08 -37.42 -31.92
C ASN A 461 -33.94 -36.03 -32.56
N ILE A 462 -33.99 -34.99 -31.71
CA ILE A 462 -33.94 -33.57 -32.07
C ILE A 462 -32.68 -33.22 -32.89
N GLU A 463 -31.54 -33.81 -32.57
CA GLU A 463 -30.27 -33.53 -33.25
C GLU A 463 -30.30 -33.95 -34.73
N SER A 464 -30.90 -35.11 -35.03
CA SER A 464 -30.99 -35.62 -36.41
C SER A 464 -31.90 -34.78 -37.31
N GLU A 465 -33.03 -34.28 -36.79
CA GLU A 465 -33.95 -33.44 -37.55
C GLU A 465 -33.37 -32.05 -37.80
N LEU A 466 -32.67 -31.49 -36.81
CA LEU A 466 -31.97 -30.23 -36.96
C LEU A 466 -30.87 -30.33 -38.03
N LYS A 467 -30.21 -31.48 -38.14
CA LYS A 467 -29.22 -31.76 -39.19
C LYS A 467 -29.85 -31.73 -40.59
N LYS A 468 -31.00 -32.41 -40.77
CA LYS A 468 -31.73 -32.42 -42.06
C LYS A 468 -32.15 -31.02 -42.49
N LEU A 469 -32.64 -30.19 -41.56
CA LEU A 469 -32.98 -28.79 -41.85
C LEU A 469 -31.76 -27.98 -42.28
N SER A 470 -30.59 -28.27 -41.69
CA SER A 470 -29.36 -27.62 -42.10
C SER A 470 -28.88 -28.06 -43.49
N GLU A 471 -28.99 -29.36 -43.79
CA GLU A 471 -28.68 -29.93 -45.12
C GLU A 471 -29.61 -29.39 -46.22
N LYS A 472 -30.88 -29.08 -45.88
CA LYS A 472 -31.84 -28.40 -46.76
C LYS A 472 -31.59 -26.89 -46.94
N GLY A 473 -30.62 -26.31 -46.22
CA GLY A 473 -30.29 -24.89 -46.29
C GLY A 473 -31.21 -23.96 -45.49
N GLU A 474 -32.19 -24.50 -44.75
CA GLU A 474 -33.13 -23.71 -43.94
C GLU A 474 -32.44 -23.10 -42.70
N ILE A 475 -31.38 -23.75 -42.22
CA ILE A 475 -30.58 -23.29 -41.07
C ILE A 475 -29.09 -23.41 -41.39
N PRO A 476 -28.29 -22.35 -41.18
CA PRO A 476 -26.83 -22.44 -41.36
C PRO A 476 -26.19 -23.52 -40.48
N ILE A 477 -25.23 -24.26 -41.06
CA ILE A 477 -24.56 -25.42 -40.40
C ILE A 477 -23.91 -25.08 -39.06
N LYS A 478 -23.44 -23.84 -38.91
CA LYS A 478 -22.90 -23.31 -37.64
C LYS A 478 -23.86 -23.54 -36.47
N TYR A 479 -25.16 -23.37 -36.66
CA TYR A 479 -26.14 -23.47 -35.57
C TYR A 479 -26.46 -24.91 -35.19
N TYR A 480 -26.46 -25.84 -36.16
CA TYR A 480 -26.49 -27.27 -35.88
C TYR A 480 -25.28 -27.69 -35.03
N GLU A 481 -24.07 -27.25 -35.39
CA GLU A 481 -22.84 -27.53 -34.64
C GLU A 481 -22.85 -26.92 -33.23
N ILE A 482 -23.47 -25.75 -33.05
CA ILE A 482 -23.69 -25.18 -31.71
C ILE A 482 -24.66 -26.05 -30.90
N PHE A 483 -25.81 -26.42 -31.45
CA PHE A 483 -26.79 -27.26 -30.75
C PHE A 483 -26.21 -28.63 -30.38
N LYS A 484 -25.49 -29.27 -31.28
CA LYS A 484 -24.80 -30.55 -31.04
C LYS A 484 -23.80 -30.45 -29.90
N ARG A 485 -23.00 -29.37 -29.86
CA ARG A 485 -22.08 -29.12 -28.74
C ARG A 485 -22.84 -28.94 -27.43
N VAL A 486 -23.93 -28.17 -27.42
CA VAL A 486 -24.78 -27.97 -26.24
C VAL A 486 -25.46 -29.27 -25.77
N ASN A 487 -25.92 -30.11 -26.70
CA ASN A 487 -26.59 -31.37 -26.41
C ASN A 487 -25.64 -32.40 -25.78
N ASN A 488 -24.38 -32.40 -26.20
CA ASN A 488 -23.35 -33.31 -25.67
C ASN A 488 -22.78 -32.89 -24.31
N LEU A 489 -23.10 -31.69 -23.79
CA LEU A 489 -22.61 -31.20 -22.49
C LEU A 489 -23.06 -32.06 -21.30
N LYS A 490 -24.16 -32.81 -21.42
CA LYS A 490 -24.62 -33.73 -20.37
C LYS A 490 -23.59 -34.84 -20.05
N LYS A 491 -22.57 -35.04 -20.90
CA LYS A 491 -21.62 -36.17 -20.83
C LYS A 491 -20.16 -35.77 -20.54
N GLN A 492 -19.80 -34.48 -20.42
CA GLN A 492 -18.40 -34.06 -20.24
C GLN A 492 -18.19 -32.99 -19.14
N LYS A 493 -17.05 -33.08 -18.43
CA LYS A 493 -16.52 -32.01 -17.57
C LYS A 493 -15.82 -30.96 -18.44
N LEU A 494 -16.23 -29.71 -18.34
CA LEU A 494 -15.67 -28.60 -19.13
C LEU A 494 -14.72 -27.75 -18.29
N SER A 495 -13.76 -27.11 -18.94
CA SER A 495 -12.99 -26.02 -18.32
C SER A 495 -13.84 -24.74 -18.25
N LYS A 496 -13.49 -23.82 -17.33
CA LYS A 496 -14.18 -22.53 -17.15
C LYS A 496 -14.24 -21.69 -18.43
N ILE A 497 -13.18 -21.75 -19.27
CA ILE A 497 -13.09 -21.01 -20.53
C ILE A 497 -14.02 -21.63 -21.59
N GLU A 498 -14.06 -22.96 -21.68
CA GLU A 498 -14.95 -23.66 -22.59
C GLU A 498 -16.43 -23.46 -22.19
N GLY A 499 -16.73 -23.52 -20.89
CA GLY A 499 -18.06 -23.26 -20.35
C GLY A 499 -18.60 -21.89 -20.79
N GLU A 500 -17.84 -20.82 -20.60
CA GLU A 500 -18.26 -19.47 -21.01
C GLU A 500 -18.41 -19.32 -22.53
N LYS A 501 -17.51 -19.94 -23.32
CA LYS A 501 -17.63 -19.96 -24.79
C LYS A 501 -18.95 -20.61 -25.22
N ILE A 502 -19.29 -21.75 -24.62
CA ILE A 502 -20.51 -22.50 -24.92
C ILE A 502 -21.75 -21.71 -24.47
N LYS A 503 -21.74 -21.06 -23.31
CA LYS A 503 -22.84 -20.17 -22.87
C LYS A 503 -23.08 -19.03 -23.85
N ARG A 504 -22.02 -18.47 -24.43
CA ARG A 504 -22.14 -17.40 -25.44
C ARG A 504 -22.72 -17.93 -26.74
N GLU A 505 -22.20 -19.05 -27.24
CA GLU A 505 -22.70 -19.71 -28.45
C GLU A 505 -24.17 -20.15 -28.30
N ALA A 506 -24.56 -20.69 -27.14
CA ALA A 506 -25.93 -21.08 -26.86
C ALA A 506 -26.89 -19.88 -26.82
N ARG A 507 -26.47 -18.74 -26.25
CA ARG A 507 -27.25 -17.49 -26.30
C ARG A 507 -27.41 -16.96 -27.73
N GLU A 508 -26.36 -17.03 -28.54
CA GLU A 508 -26.42 -16.72 -29.97
C GLU A 508 -27.41 -17.64 -30.69
N TYR A 509 -27.34 -18.95 -30.43
CA TYR A 509 -28.27 -19.94 -30.97
C TYR A 509 -29.72 -19.63 -30.61
N ILE A 510 -30.03 -19.40 -29.34
CA ILE A 510 -31.39 -19.09 -28.87
C ILE A 510 -31.92 -17.85 -29.58
N LYS A 511 -31.11 -16.78 -29.65
CA LYS A 511 -31.51 -15.53 -30.31
C LYS A 511 -31.85 -15.75 -31.78
N VAL A 512 -31.00 -16.47 -32.51
CA VAL A 512 -31.19 -16.71 -33.95
C VAL A 512 -32.37 -17.63 -34.21
N MET A 513 -32.53 -18.71 -33.44
CA MET A 513 -33.68 -19.61 -33.59
C MET A 513 -34.99 -18.88 -33.29
N MET A 514 -35.02 -18.04 -32.25
CA MET A 514 -36.18 -17.22 -31.93
C MET A 514 -36.51 -16.22 -33.05
N GLU A 515 -35.50 -15.60 -33.65
CA GLU A 515 -35.70 -14.71 -34.80
C GLU A 515 -36.25 -15.46 -36.02
N LEU A 516 -35.77 -16.68 -36.30
CA LEU A 516 -36.31 -17.50 -37.39
C LEU A 516 -37.77 -17.89 -37.15
N VAL A 517 -38.10 -18.30 -35.92
CA VAL A 517 -39.47 -18.59 -35.46
C VAL A 517 -40.37 -17.38 -35.69
N GLN A 518 -39.96 -16.21 -35.20
CA GLN A 518 -40.73 -14.96 -35.31
C GLN A 518 -40.87 -14.48 -36.76
N ARG A 519 -39.79 -14.52 -37.56
CA ARG A 519 -39.83 -14.10 -38.97
C ARG A 519 -40.82 -14.93 -39.78
N ARG A 520 -40.85 -16.24 -39.54
CA ARG A 520 -41.75 -17.16 -40.26
C ARG A 520 -43.20 -17.03 -39.80
N GLN A 521 -43.44 -16.81 -38.50
CA GLN A 521 -44.76 -16.44 -37.98
C GLN A 521 -45.28 -15.14 -38.60
N ASN A 522 -44.45 -14.09 -38.62
CA ASN A 522 -44.82 -12.81 -39.22
C ASN A 522 -45.06 -12.91 -40.73
N PHE A 523 -44.27 -13.71 -41.45
CA PHE A 523 -44.48 -13.93 -42.88
C PHE A 523 -45.85 -14.56 -43.18
N ASN A 524 -46.24 -15.58 -42.40
CA ASN A 524 -47.55 -16.22 -42.56
C ASN A 524 -48.70 -15.26 -42.22
N LEU A 525 -48.54 -14.43 -41.19
CA LEU A 525 -49.55 -13.44 -40.79
C LEU A 525 -49.68 -12.30 -41.81
N GLU A 526 -48.58 -11.71 -42.27
CA GLU A 526 -48.61 -10.64 -43.28
C GLU A 526 -49.12 -11.18 -44.63
N GLY A 527 -48.79 -12.42 -45.01
CA GLY A 527 -49.31 -13.05 -46.22
C GLY A 527 -50.83 -13.28 -46.23
N ALA A 528 -51.45 -13.37 -45.05
CA ALA A 528 -52.90 -13.51 -44.87
C ALA A 528 -53.61 -12.16 -44.65
N LYS A 529 -52.86 -11.06 -44.51
CA LYS A 529 -53.38 -9.76 -44.05
C LYS A 529 -53.87 -8.89 -45.20
N LEU A 530 -55.05 -8.32 -45.02
CA LEU A 530 -55.62 -7.24 -45.82
C LEU A 530 -55.83 -6.03 -44.94
N ARG A 531 -55.45 -4.86 -45.43
CA ARG A 531 -55.74 -3.58 -44.76
C ARG A 531 -56.99 -2.99 -45.37
N ILE A 532 -57.88 -2.49 -44.52
CA ILE A 532 -59.12 -1.86 -44.94
C ILE A 532 -59.24 -0.47 -44.36
N LYS A 533 -59.99 0.37 -45.04
CA LYS A 533 -60.34 1.72 -44.62
C LYS A 533 -61.83 1.93 -44.81
N TYR A 534 -62.51 2.51 -43.82
CA TYR A 534 -63.96 2.73 -43.88
C TYR A 534 -64.35 4.02 -43.14
N ALA A 535 -65.65 4.32 -43.09
CA ALA A 535 -66.22 5.60 -42.70
C ALA A 535 -65.49 6.31 -41.53
N GLY A 536 -65.13 7.58 -41.74
CA GLY A 536 -64.38 8.38 -40.77
C GLY A 536 -62.85 8.19 -40.79
N ASN A 537 -62.29 7.69 -41.90
CA ASN A 537 -60.84 7.47 -42.08
C ASN A 537 -60.27 6.41 -41.12
N LYS A 538 -61.12 5.53 -40.59
CA LYS A 538 -60.71 4.43 -39.70
C LYS A 538 -60.01 3.34 -40.48
N LEU A 539 -58.93 2.81 -39.92
CA LEU A 539 -58.14 1.72 -40.49
C LEU A 539 -58.41 0.43 -39.72
N GLY A 540 -58.64 -0.65 -40.45
CA GLY A 540 -58.81 -2.00 -39.90
C GLY A 540 -57.91 -3.02 -40.60
N GLU A 541 -57.79 -4.20 -40.01
CA GLU A 541 -57.00 -5.32 -40.53
C GLU A 541 -57.87 -6.58 -40.57
N ILE A 542 -57.82 -7.30 -41.68
CA ILE A 542 -58.51 -8.58 -41.87
C ILE A 542 -57.49 -9.62 -42.23
N TYR A 543 -57.47 -10.73 -41.50
CA TYR A 543 -56.62 -11.88 -41.79
C TYR A 543 -57.48 -12.99 -42.39
N LEU A 544 -57.19 -13.34 -43.64
CA LEU A 544 -57.90 -14.35 -44.41
C LEU A 544 -57.11 -15.65 -44.49
N PHE A 545 -57.69 -16.72 -43.97
CA PHE A 545 -57.21 -18.08 -44.14
C PHE A 545 -58.23 -18.90 -44.94
N LYS A 546 -57.87 -20.11 -45.34
CA LYS A 546 -58.67 -20.96 -46.24
C LYS A 546 -60.13 -21.13 -45.79
N ASP A 547 -60.35 -21.44 -44.50
CA ASP A 547 -61.67 -21.78 -43.95
C ASP A 547 -62.10 -20.84 -42.80
N SER A 548 -61.34 -19.77 -42.53
CA SER A 548 -61.56 -18.87 -41.39
C SER A 548 -61.10 -17.44 -41.66
N ILE A 549 -61.72 -16.49 -40.96
CA ILE A 549 -61.41 -15.07 -41.03
C ILE A 549 -61.21 -14.50 -39.63
N TYR A 550 -60.25 -13.58 -39.49
CA TYR A 550 -60.07 -12.78 -38.27
C TYR A 550 -60.12 -11.30 -38.62
N ILE A 551 -60.76 -10.51 -37.79
CA ILE A 551 -61.08 -9.11 -38.06
C ILE A 551 -60.67 -8.25 -36.89
N ILE A 552 -59.90 -7.19 -37.18
CA ILE A 552 -59.58 -6.09 -36.28
C ILE A 552 -60.20 -4.84 -36.88
N LYS A 553 -61.27 -4.34 -36.25
CA LYS A 553 -62.05 -3.22 -36.80
C LYS A 553 -61.33 -1.89 -36.71
N ASP A 554 -60.47 -1.69 -35.70
CA ASP A 554 -59.67 -0.48 -35.53
C ASP A 554 -58.24 -0.88 -35.14
N ILE A 555 -57.25 -0.48 -35.93
CA ILE A 555 -55.83 -0.74 -35.65
C ILE A 555 -55.37 -0.11 -34.34
N SER A 556 -56.06 0.93 -33.87
CA SER A 556 -55.81 1.58 -32.58
C SER A 556 -56.31 0.74 -31.40
N ASP A 557 -57.19 -0.23 -31.64
CA ASP A 557 -57.78 -1.14 -30.66
C ASP A 557 -57.50 -2.61 -31.05
N LYS A 558 -56.23 -3.00 -30.97
CA LYS A 558 -55.75 -4.36 -31.32
C LYS A 558 -56.26 -5.46 -30.39
N GLU A 559 -56.94 -5.12 -29.30
CA GLU A 559 -57.48 -6.10 -28.35
C GLU A 559 -58.87 -6.61 -28.76
N ASN A 560 -59.54 -5.92 -29.69
CA ASN A 560 -60.87 -6.27 -30.14
C ASN A 560 -60.82 -7.05 -31.47
N ILE A 561 -60.47 -8.32 -31.37
CA ILE A 561 -60.39 -9.26 -32.50
C ILE A 561 -61.66 -10.09 -32.56
N GLU A 562 -62.25 -10.21 -33.74
CA GLU A 562 -63.36 -11.13 -34.02
C GLU A 562 -62.88 -12.26 -34.93
N SER A 563 -63.29 -13.50 -34.68
CA SER A 563 -63.02 -14.65 -35.54
C SER A 563 -64.32 -15.24 -36.08
N GLY A 564 -64.29 -15.74 -37.31
CA GLY A 564 -65.44 -16.34 -37.99
C GLY A 564 -65.02 -17.44 -38.97
N LYS A 565 -66.01 -18.21 -39.44
CA LYS A 565 -65.81 -19.20 -40.50
C LYS A 565 -65.98 -18.55 -41.86
N LEU A 566 -65.13 -18.92 -42.81
CA LEU A 566 -65.21 -18.49 -44.19
C LEU A 566 -65.63 -19.67 -45.05
N ILE A 567 -66.84 -19.62 -45.62
CA ILE A 567 -67.37 -20.67 -46.51
C ILE A 567 -67.79 -20.01 -47.83
N ASP A 568 -67.11 -20.33 -48.92
CA ASP A 568 -67.36 -19.83 -50.27
C ASP A 568 -67.52 -18.29 -50.40
N GLY A 569 -66.85 -17.53 -49.52
CA GLY A 569 -66.90 -16.06 -49.49
C GLY A 569 -67.99 -15.48 -48.58
N THR A 570 -68.71 -16.30 -47.81
CA THR A 570 -69.65 -15.84 -46.76
C THR A 570 -68.99 -15.90 -45.40
N ILE A 571 -69.13 -14.84 -44.61
CA ILE A 571 -68.61 -14.77 -43.23
C ILE A 571 -69.71 -15.23 -42.27
N LEU A 572 -69.43 -16.29 -41.50
CA LEU A 572 -70.40 -16.87 -40.57
C LEU A 572 -69.82 -16.95 -39.15
N ASP A 573 -70.71 -16.92 -38.15
CA ASP A 573 -70.42 -17.16 -36.73
C ASP A 573 -69.32 -16.26 -36.14
N LEU A 574 -69.37 -14.94 -36.38
CA LEU A 574 -68.42 -14.00 -35.78
C LEU A 574 -68.50 -14.02 -34.24
N LYS A 575 -67.38 -14.32 -33.59
CA LYS A 575 -67.24 -14.36 -32.14
C LYS A 575 -65.99 -13.61 -31.71
N LYS A 576 -65.97 -13.17 -30.46
CA LYS A 576 -64.79 -12.54 -29.87
C LYS A 576 -63.63 -13.55 -29.85
N SER A 577 -62.45 -13.09 -30.24
CA SER A 577 -61.22 -13.86 -30.31
C SER A 577 -60.07 -13.06 -29.70
N SER A 578 -58.84 -13.58 -29.78
CA SER A 578 -57.65 -12.95 -29.23
C SER A 578 -56.47 -13.01 -30.20
N LEU A 579 -55.49 -12.14 -30.00
CA LEU A 579 -54.26 -12.14 -30.80
C LEU A 579 -53.56 -13.50 -30.75
N LYS A 580 -53.57 -14.15 -29.60
CA LYS A 580 -53.00 -15.47 -29.39
C LYS A 580 -53.69 -16.55 -30.24
N GLU A 581 -55.02 -16.52 -30.32
CA GLU A 581 -55.78 -17.47 -31.14
C GLU A 581 -55.50 -17.27 -32.64
N LEU A 582 -55.40 -16.02 -33.09
CA LEU A 582 -54.99 -15.67 -34.46
C LEU A 582 -53.57 -16.19 -34.78
N GLU A 583 -52.60 -15.95 -33.91
CA GLU A 583 -51.23 -16.43 -34.07
C GLU A 583 -51.16 -17.97 -34.10
N GLU A 584 -51.84 -18.65 -33.18
CA GLU A 584 -51.91 -20.12 -33.16
C GLU A 584 -52.55 -20.69 -34.44
N HIS A 585 -53.57 -20.00 -34.97
CA HIS A 585 -54.24 -20.40 -36.20
C HIS A 585 -53.36 -20.21 -37.44
N ALA A 586 -52.61 -19.11 -37.51
CA ALA A 586 -51.66 -18.82 -38.59
C ALA A 586 -50.47 -19.79 -38.61
N ILE A 587 -50.06 -20.31 -37.45
CA ILE A 587 -49.03 -21.34 -37.34
C ILE A 587 -49.52 -22.68 -37.91
N LYS A 588 -50.76 -23.09 -37.58
CA LYS A 588 -51.33 -24.37 -38.01
C LYS A 588 -51.73 -24.41 -39.49
N ASN A 589 -51.99 -23.24 -40.09
CA ASN A 589 -52.46 -23.12 -41.47
C ASN A 589 -51.53 -22.21 -42.30
N PRO A 590 -50.31 -22.66 -42.64
CA PRO A 590 -49.31 -21.85 -43.36
C PRO A 590 -49.70 -21.56 -44.84
N ASP A 591 -50.63 -22.32 -45.40
CA ASP A 591 -51.15 -22.15 -46.77
C ASP A 591 -52.09 -20.93 -46.87
N HIS A 592 -51.50 -19.74 -46.92
CA HIS A 592 -52.16 -18.51 -47.34
C HIS A 592 -52.19 -18.48 -48.88
N LYS A 593 -52.90 -19.41 -49.53
CA LYS A 593 -53.21 -19.25 -50.95
C LYS A 593 -53.86 -17.89 -51.10
N ARG A 594 -53.21 -16.95 -51.82
CA ARG A 594 -53.68 -15.57 -52.09
C ARG A 594 -55.21 -15.59 -52.15
N VAL A 595 -55.86 -15.19 -51.05
CA VAL A 595 -57.30 -15.36 -50.94
C VAL A 595 -57.91 -14.37 -51.91
N THR A 596 -58.46 -14.88 -53.01
CA THR A 596 -59.06 -14.05 -54.03
C THR A 596 -60.36 -13.48 -53.46
N ILE A 597 -60.43 -12.16 -53.36
CA ILE A 597 -61.65 -11.47 -52.90
C ILE A 597 -62.69 -11.60 -54.01
N ASN A 598 -63.65 -12.50 -53.84
CA ASN A 598 -64.78 -12.64 -54.75
C ASN A 598 -65.86 -11.58 -54.41
N ASN A 599 -66.79 -11.34 -55.34
CA ASN A 599 -67.85 -10.33 -55.15
C ASN A 599 -68.71 -10.59 -53.90
N LEU A 600 -68.88 -11.87 -53.52
CA LEU A 600 -69.68 -12.25 -52.35
C LEU A 600 -68.99 -11.83 -51.04
N LEU A 601 -67.68 -12.09 -50.92
CA LEU A 601 -66.86 -11.69 -49.79
C LEU A 601 -66.74 -10.17 -49.68
N TYR A 602 -66.57 -9.48 -50.80
CA TYR A 602 -66.54 -8.01 -50.83
C TYR A 602 -67.87 -7.42 -50.32
N ASN A 603 -69.00 -7.95 -50.76
CA ASN A 603 -70.32 -7.49 -50.31
C ASN A 603 -70.55 -7.77 -48.82
N ASN A 604 -70.18 -8.96 -48.33
CA ASN A 604 -70.24 -9.29 -46.90
C ASN A 604 -69.38 -8.33 -46.06
N MET A 605 -68.19 -7.98 -46.54
CA MET A 605 -67.34 -6.98 -45.88
C MET A 605 -67.98 -5.59 -45.91
N ARG A 606 -68.63 -5.20 -47.02
CA ARG A 606 -69.35 -3.92 -47.12
C ARG A 606 -70.53 -3.84 -46.16
N ASP A 607 -71.24 -4.94 -45.92
CA ASP A 607 -72.32 -4.99 -44.92
C ASP A 607 -71.79 -4.85 -43.49
N LEU A 608 -70.59 -5.38 -43.21
CA LEU A 608 -69.94 -5.30 -41.89
C LEU A 608 -69.30 -3.94 -41.59
N PHE A 609 -68.72 -3.28 -42.60
CA PHE A 609 -67.92 -2.05 -42.42
C PHE A 609 -68.58 -0.78 -43.00
N GLY A 610 -69.69 -0.94 -43.73
CA GLY A 610 -70.44 0.15 -44.34
C GLY A 610 -70.09 0.38 -45.82
N PRO A 611 -70.84 1.29 -46.49
CA PRO A 611 -70.77 1.46 -47.94
C PRO A 611 -69.46 2.09 -48.45
N ASP A 612 -68.70 2.75 -47.57
CA ASP A 612 -67.45 3.49 -47.84
C ASP A 612 -66.17 2.63 -47.63
N LEU A 613 -66.31 1.30 -47.68
CA LEU A 613 -65.19 0.37 -47.51
C LEU A 613 -64.21 0.45 -48.71
N GLU A 614 -62.94 0.69 -48.41
CA GLU A 614 -61.80 0.64 -49.32
C GLU A 614 -60.82 -0.45 -48.85
N ILE A 615 -60.33 -1.28 -49.77
CA ILE A 615 -59.27 -2.26 -49.49
C ILE A 615 -57.94 -1.66 -49.95
N ILE A 616 -56.97 -1.64 -49.03
CA ILE A 616 -55.61 -1.15 -49.25
C ILE A 616 -54.75 -2.39 -49.51
N VAL A 617 -54.30 -2.54 -50.77
CA VAL A 617 -53.45 -3.65 -51.24
C VAL A 617 -51.98 -3.26 -51.24
#